data_AF-A0A7S2LEC7-F1
#
_entry.id   AF-A0A7S2LEC7-F1
#
_cell.length_a   1.000
_cell.length_b   1.000
_cell.length_c   1.000
_cell.angle_alpha   90.00
_cell.angle_beta   90.00
_cell.angle_gamma   90.00
#
_symmetry.space_group_name_H-M   'P 1'
#
loop_
_entity.id
_entity.type
_entity.pdbx_description
1 polymer ?
#
loop_
_entity_poly.entity_id
_entity_poly.type
_entity_poly.pdbx_seq_one_letter_code
_entity_poly.pdbx_strand_id
1 'polypeptide(L)'
;KGCALALAQAGCTVYITGRTKEESEFNPGTLAQAADEVAAAASQSGNGGSCKHIFCDHTDDDSTESVFQQIASEHGGRLDVLVNNAYDVSNFPKEGKFWWEREYMAHWDTATNV
;
A
#
# COMPACT_ATOMS: atom_id res chain seq x y z
N LYS A 1 1.82 -2.56 6.14
CA LYS A 1 2.94 -2.00 6.95
C LYS A 1 4.16 -2.94 7.07
N GLY A 2 3.99 -4.24 7.32
CA GLY A 2 5.13 -5.17 7.56
C GLY A 2 6.24 -5.17 6.50
N CYS A 3 5.89 -5.27 5.21
CA CYS A 3 6.88 -5.22 4.13
C CYS A 3 7.66 -3.89 4.09
N ALA A 4 6.96 -2.77 4.27
CA ALA A 4 7.58 -1.44 4.28
C ALA A 4 8.60 -1.30 5.41
N LEU A 5 8.28 -1.79 6.61
CA LEU A 5 9.22 -1.81 7.74
C LEU A 5 10.49 -2.59 7.42
N ALA A 6 10.34 -3.84 6.93
CA ALA A 6 11.48 -4.69 6.64
C ALA A 6 12.38 -4.12 5.54
N LEU A 7 11.80 -3.59 4.46
CA LEU A 7 12.55 -2.99 3.35
C LEU A 7 13.27 -1.71 3.79
N ALA A 8 12.59 -0.82 4.51
CA ALA A 8 13.21 0.43 4.96
C ALA A 8 14.32 0.16 5.99
N GLN A 9 14.14 -0.81 6.90
CA GLN A 9 15.21 -1.25 7.81
C GLN A 9 16.39 -1.91 7.09
N ALA A 10 16.17 -2.50 5.90
CA ALA A 10 17.24 -3.05 5.07
C ALA A 10 18.00 -1.98 4.25
N GLY A 11 17.64 -0.70 4.38
CA GLY A 11 18.29 0.40 3.65
C GLY A 11 17.57 0.82 2.37
N CYS A 12 16.40 0.28 2.07
CA CYS A 12 15.65 0.68 0.88
C CYS A 12 14.97 2.05 1.06
N THR A 13 14.81 2.77 -0.05
CA THR A 13 13.85 3.87 -0.14
C THR A 13 12.48 3.27 -0.45
N VAL A 14 11.50 3.50 0.43
CA VAL A 14 10.17 2.90 0.33
C VAL A 14 9.14 3.98 0.05
N TYR A 15 8.22 3.72 -0.87
CA TYR A 15 7.00 4.50 -1.06
C TYR A 15 5.83 3.64 -0.57
N ILE A 16 4.99 4.19 0.30
CA ILE A 16 3.72 3.58 0.67
C ILE A 16 2.57 4.39 0.07
N THR A 17 1.59 3.69 -0.50
CA THR A 17 0.40 4.29 -1.11
C THR A 17 -0.85 3.92 -0.34
N GLY A 18 -1.87 4.77 -0.43
CA GLY A 18 -3.17 4.52 0.17
C GLY A 18 -4.07 5.75 0.24
N ARG A 19 -5.30 5.54 0.73
CA ARG A 19 -6.37 6.55 0.73
C ARG A 19 -6.55 7.29 2.06
N THR A 20 -6.07 6.70 3.15
CA THR A 20 -6.40 7.16 4.52
C THR A 20 -5.67 8.44 4.89
N LYS A 21 -6.37 9.58 4.75
CA LYS A 21 -5.91 10.91 5.18
C LYS A 21 -6.21 11.20 6.65
N GLU A 22 -7.36 10.72 7.11
CA GLU A 22 -7.90 10.97 8.45
C GLU A 22 -8.16 9.63 9.15
N GLU A 23 -8.03 9.63 10.46
CA GLU A 23 -8.35 8.47 11.28
C GLU A 23 -9.86 8.20 11.30
N SER A 24 -10.24 6.93 11.44
CA SER A 24 -11.63 6.53 11.65
C SER A 24 -11.69 5.29 12.53
N GLU A 25 -12.89 4.93 13.00
CA GLU A 25 -13.10 3.68 13.75
C GLU A 25 -12.55 2.45 13.00
N PHE A 26 -12.66 2.44 11.66
CA PHE A 26 -12.22 1.33 10.82
C PHE A 26 -10.75 1.44 10.37
N ASN A 27 -10.15 2.63 10.47
CA ASN A 27 -8.76 2.89 10.13
C ASN A 27 -8.08 3.63 11.29
N PRO A 28 -7.56 2.88 12.29
CA PRO A 28 -6.80 3.47 13.38
C PRO A 28 -5.43 3.92 12.86
N GLY A 29 -5.37 5.18 12.44
CA GLY A 29 -4.17 5.84 11.92
C GLY A 29 -4.30 6.29 10.46
N THR A 30 -3.39 7.19 10.06
CA THR A 30 -3.30 7.75 8.71
C THR A 30 -2.14 7.15 7.92
N LEU A 31 -2.18 7.30 6.60
CA LEU A 31 -1.06 6.92 5.74
C LEU A 31 0.23 7.69 6.11
N ALA A 32 0.09 8.97 6.46
CA ALA A 32 1.22 9.80 6.88
C ALA A 32 1.86 9.27 8.17
N GLN A 33 1.06 8.96 9.19
CA GLN A 33 1.57 8.35 10.43
C GLN A 33 2.25 7.00 10.17
N ALA A 34 1.68 6.16 9.31
CA ALA A 34 2.31 4.90 8.93
C ALA A 34 3.66 5.11 8.23
N ALA A 35 3.81 6.18 7.44
CA ALA A 35 5.08 6.54 6.82
C ALA A 35 6.12 6.97 7.85
N ASP A 36 5.70 7.82 8.81
CA ASP A 36 6.55 8.32 9.89
C ASP A 36 7.07 7.17 10.77
N GLU A 37 6.20 6.20 11.10
CA GLU A 37 6.61 5.01 11.84
C GLU A 37 7.66 4.18 11.08
N VAL A 38 7.48 4.00 9.76
CA VAL A 38 8.44 3.26 8.93
C VAL A 38 9.76 4.04 8.82
N ALA A 39 9.72 5.35 8.64
CA ALA A 39 10.91 6.21 8.60
C ALA A 39 11.67 6.20 9.93
N ALA A 40 10.96 6.20 11.07
CA ALA A 40 11.55 6.08 12.39
C ALA A 40 12.25 4.72 12.56
N ALA A 41 11.59 3.62 12.16
CA ALA A 41 12.18 2.28 12.21
C ALA A 41 13.42 2.15 11.30
N ALA A 42 13.38 2.76 10.11
CA ALA A 42 14.52 2.82 9.19
C ALA A 42 15.68 3.59 9.82
N SER A 43 15.42 4.74 10.45
CA SER A 43 16.43 5.56 11.12
C SER A 43 17.11 4.79 12.26
N GLN A 44 16.35 4.04 13.05
CA GLN A 44 16.87 3.20 14.14
C GLN A 44 17.77 2.07 13.65
N SER A 45 17.55 1.58 12.43
CA SER A 45 18.40 0.51 11.85
C SER A 45 19.80 1.00 11.46
N GLY A 46 19.98 2.30 11.20
CA GLY A 46 21.24 2.87 10.74
C GLY A 46 21.65 2.50 9.31
N ASN A 47 20.82 1.76 8.57
CA ASN A 47 21.14 1.27 7.21
C ASN A 47 20.83 2.26 6.08
N GLY A 48 20.42 3.49 6.41
CA GLY A 48 20.17 4.56 5.42
C GLY A 48 18.86 4.47 4.65
N GLY A 49 17.93 3.62 5.07
CA GLY A 49 16.61 3.52 4.44
C GLY A 49 15.69 4.69 4.78
N SER A 50 14.63 4.86 3.98
CA SER A 50 13.67 5.94 4.15
C SER A 50 12.26 5.51 3.72
N CYS A 51 11.26 6.28 4.13
CA CYS A 51 9.87 6.06 3.74
C CYS A 51 9.21 7.39 3.33
N LYS A 52 8.49 7.38 2.22
CA LYS A 52 7.60 8.46 1.77
C LYS A 52 6.19 7.90 1.59
N HIS A 53 5.18 8.71 1.82
CA HIS A 53 3.81 8.36 1.43
C HIS A 53 3.38 9.13 0.19
N ILE A 54 2.52 8.50 -0.62
CA ILE A 54 1.79 9.16 -1.71
C ILE A 54 0.32 8.77 -1.56
N PHE A 55 -0.56 9.77 -1.50
CA PHE A 55 -2.00 9.49 -1.51
C PHE A 55 -2.38 8.97 -2.88
N CYS A 56 -2.99 7.79 -2.91
CA CYS A 56 -3.40 7.11 -4.13
C CYS A 56 -4.68 6.33 -3.87
N ASP A 57 -5.63 6.46 -4.77
CA ASP A 57 -6.78 5.57 -4.87
C ASP A 57 -6.50 4.62 -6.04
N HIS A 58 -6.11 3.37 -5.76
CA HIS A 58 -5.74 2.43 -6.81
C HIS A 58 -6.96 1.85 -7.58
N THR A 59 -8.19 2.29 -7.23
CA THR A 59 -9.37 2.15 -8.11
C THR A 59 -9.40 3.14 -9.28
N ASP A 60 -8.53 4.15 -9.25
CA ASP A 60 -8.36 5.17 -10.29
C ASP A 60 -6.99 5.01 -10.98
N ASP A 61 -7.03 4.67 -12.28
CA ASP A 61 -5.83 4.43 -13.09
C ASP A 61 -4.95 5.69 -13.18
N ASP A 62 -5.53 6.89 -13.24
CA ASP A 62 -4.78 8.15 -13.31
C ASP A 62 -4.04 8.43 -11.98
N SER A 63 -4.66 8.06 -10.86
CA SER A 63 -4.04 8.12 -9.53
C SER A 63 -2.83 7.19 -9.46
N THR A 64 -3.00 5.95 -9.94
CA THR A 64 -1.92 4.95 -9.99
C THR A 64 -0.79 5.41 -10.91
N GLU A 65 -1.11 5.90 -12.11
CA GLU A 65 -0.13 6.41 -13.06
C GLU A 65 0.70 7.55 -12.45
N SER A 66 0.05 8.48 -11.75
CA SER A 66 0.72 9.61 -11.08
C SER A 66 1.77 9.16 -10.06
N VAL A 67 1.51 8.08 -9.31
CA VAL A 67 2.49 7.48 -8.38
C VAL A 67 3.72 7.00 -9.14
N PHE A 68 3.53 6.23 -10.21
CA PHE A 68 4.65 5.70 -10.99
C PHE A 68 5.44 6.81 -11.69
N GLN A 69 4.76 7.83 -12.22
CA GLN A 69 5.42 8.99 -12.82
C GLN A 69 6.28 9.74 -11.78
N GLN A 70 5.77 9.94 -10.56
CA GLN A 70 6.54 10.55 -9.49
C GLN A 70 7.78 9.72 -9.14
N ILE A 71 7.62 8.41 -8.88
CA ILE A 71 8.74 7.52 -8.54
C ILE A 71 9.77 7.47 -9.68
N ALA A 72 9.32 7.36 -10.93
CA ALA A 72 10.17 7.36 -12.10
C ALA A 72 10.97 8.68 -12.20
N SER A 73 10.33 9.83 -11.95
CA SER A 73 11.02 11.13 -11.99
C SER A 73 12.09 11.25 -10.89
N GLU A 74 11.82 10.71 -9.70
CA GLU A 74 12.74 10.78 -8.55
C GLU A 74 13.91 9.79 -8.66
N HIS A 75 13.73 8.66 -9.36
CA HIS A 75 14.71 7.56 -9.43
C HIS A 75 15.18 7.22 -10.85
N GLY A 76 15.01 8.14 -11.81
CA GLY A 76 15.49 7.95 -13.18
C GLY A 76 14.84 6.78 -13.92
N GLY A 77 13.54 6.57 -13.67
CA GLY A 77 12.73 5.51 -14.30
C GLY A 77 12.87 4.14 -13.65
N ARG A 78 13.56 4.02 -12.50
CA ARG A 78 13.80 2.74 -11.85
C ARG A 78 12.84 2.49 -10.69
N LEU A 79 12.26 1.28 -10.68
CA LEU A 79 11.57 0.68 -9.55
C LEU A 79 12.07 -0.75 -9.38
N ASP A 80 12.66 -1.07 -8.23
CA ASP A 80 13.27 -2.39 -8.00
C ASP A 80 12.26 -3.45 -7.54
N VAL A 81 11.30 -3.05 -6.70
CA VAL A 81 10.31 -3.96 -6.08
C VAL A 81 8.95 -3.28 -6.04
N LEU A 82 7.92 -3.98 -6.51
CA LEU A 82 6.51 -3.62 -6.34
C LEU A 82 5.86 -4.64 -5.41
N VAL A 83 5.20 -4.16 -4.35
CA VAL A 83 4.41 -5.00 -3.45
C VAL A 83 2.94 -4.63 -3.62
N ASN A 84 2.20 -5.42 -4.40
CA ASN A 84 0.75 -5.23 -4.51
C ASN A 84 0.07 -5.85 -3.27
N ASN A 85 -0.50 -4.99 -2.42
CA ASN A 85 -1.13 -5.36 -1.15
C ASN A 85 -2.50 -4.71 -0.96
N ALA A 86 -2.94 -3.81 -1.85
CA ALA A 86 -4.26 -3.21 -1.75
C ALA A 86 -5.33 -4.29 -2.04
N TYR A 87 -6.38 -4.34 -1.22
CA TYR A 87 -7.55 -5.20 -1.44
C TYR A 87 -8.80 -4.55 -0.84
N ASP A 88 -9.98 -4.87 -1.38
CA ASP A 88 -11.28 -4.54 -0.78
C ASP A 88 -12.05 -5.81 -0.44
N VAL A 89 -12.51 -5.91 0.80
CA VAL A 89 -13.36 -7.03 1.27
C VAL A 89 -14.74 -6.57 1.72
N SER A 90 -15.11 -5.32 1.47
CA SER A 90 -16.39 -4.73 1.86
C SER A 90 -17.59 -5.51 1.31
N ASN A 91 -17.45 -6.06 0.11
CA ASN A 91 -18.48 -6.82 -0.60
C ASN A 91 -18.39 -8.34 -0.34
N PHE A 92 -17.58 -8.82 0.60
CA PHE A 92 -17.51 -10.25 0.88
C PHE A 92 -18.80 -10.74 1.59
N PRO A 93 -19.49 -11.76 1.03
CA PRO A 93 -20.66 -12.34 1.67
C PRO A 93 -20.30 -12.93 3.03
N LYS A 94 -21.08 -12.55 4.06
CA LYS A 94 -20.93 -13.04 5.45
C LYS A 94 -21.38 -14.49 5.66
N GLU A 95 -21.93 -15.12 4.62
CA GLU A 95 -22.27 -16.55 4.63
C GLU A 95 -20.99 -17.37 4.80
N GLY A 96 -21.00 -18.36 5.70
CA GLY A 96 -19.85 -19.21 6.04
C GLY A 96 -19.43 -20.22 4.97
N LYS A 97 -19.67 -19.91 3.69
CA LYS A 97 -19.23 -20.73 2.54
C LYS A 97 -17.72 -20.63 2.35
N PHE A 98 -17.10 -21.74 1.97
CA PHE A 98 -15.71 -21.75 1.56
C PHE A 98 -15.49 -20.91 0.30
N TRP A 99 -14.26 -20.45 0.08
CA TRP A 99 -13.95 -19.56 -1.03
C TRP A 99 -14.20 -20.20 -2.41
N TRP A 100 -14.01 -21.52 -2.55
CA TRP A 100 -14.25 -22.30 -3.78
C TRP A 100 -15.73 -22.57 -4.07
N GLU A 101 -16.65 -22.20 -3.18
CA GLU A 101 -18.10 -22.40 -3.33
C GLU A 101 -18.84 -21.13 -3.80
N ARG A 102 -18.09 -20.05 -4.10
CA ARG A 102 -18.63 -18.72 -4.43
C ARG A 102 -18.61 -18.46 -5.94
N GLU A 103 -19.47 -17.55 -6.42
CA GLU A 103 -19.41 -17.08 -7.81
C GLU A 103 -18.07 -16.34 -8.03
N TYR A 104 -17.16 -17.08 -8.67
CA TYR A 104 -15.72 -16.96 -8.50
C TYR A 104 -15.12 -15.63 -8.98
N MET A 105 -15.68 -15.03 -10.05
CA MET A 105 -15.06 -13.90 -10.74
C MET A 105 -15.49 -12.54 -10.20
N ALA A 106 -16.79 -12.30 -10.01
CA ALA A 106 -17.28 -10.98 -9.63
C ALA A 106 -16.77 -10.53 -8.25
N HIS A 107 -16.65 -11.47 -7.29
CA HIS A 107 -16.10 -11.17 -5.97
C HIS A 107 -14.59 -10.97 -5.98
N TRP A 108 -13.87 -11.72 -6.82
CA TRP A 108 -12.43 -11.59 -6.96
C TRP A 108 -12.06 -10.23 -7.58
N ASP A 109 -12.69 -9.88 -8.70
CA ASP A 109 -12.43 -8.62 -9.41
C ASP A 109 -12.71 -7.41 -8.51
N THR A 110 -13.82 -7.44 -7.78
CA THR A 110 -14.16 -6.37 -6.82
C THR A 110 -13.11 -6.24 -5.71
N ALA A 111 -12.50 -7.35 -5.30
CA ALA A 111 -11.56 -7.36 -4.19
C ALA A 111 -10.14 -6.95 -4.57
N THR A 112 -9.75 -7.16 -5.83
CA THR A 112 -8.37 -6.96 -6.29
C THR A 112 -8.19 -5.81 -7.27
N ASN A 113 -9.26 -5.27 -7.85
CA ASN A 113 -9.21 -4.05 -8.68
C ASN A 113 -9.34 -2.82 -7.78
N VAL A 114 -8.33 -2.63 -6.92
CA VAL A 114 -8.35 -1.58 -5.89
C VAL A 114 -7.04 -0.88 -5.71
#